data_AF-A0A2A2V8W4-F1
#
_entry.id   AF-A0A2A2V8W4-F1
#
_cell.length_a   1.000
_cell.length_b   1.000
_cell.length_c   1.000
_cell.angle_alpha   90.00
_cell.angle_beta   90.00
_cell.angle_gamma   90.00
#
_symmetry.space_group_name_H-M   'P 1'
#
loop_
_entity.id
_entity.type
_entity.pdbx_description
1 polymer ?
#
loop_
_entity_poly.entity_id
_entity_poly.type
_entity_poly.pdbx_seq_one_letter_code
_entity_poly.pdbx_strand_id
1 'polypeptide(L)'
;MTTPDLRNRLEVDTFAESLGIDIEALRISVRSAGLQAANAVERRKTDRRRAKDSRQVFKKHLPRGLHELQIIQRANLSRITVTKAGGQVYPVDEASRAIDRCIAELLKVQSQCDFIRLPCGGGTDFDQLFIALVDRLQPIWERDARAGEVRRATFASFICACWRDLGWPDDFRDKQGQPMGLEDAVYSRLSSRQKNST
;
A
#
# COMPACT_ATOMS: atom_id res chain seq x y z
N MET A 1 -16.81 13.76 4.50
CA MET A 1 -16.20 13.42 5.80
C MET A 1 -17.24 13.68 6.87
N THR A 2 -17.73 12.64 7.53
CA THR A 2 -18.66 12.76 8.66
C THR A 2 -17.92 13.41 9.83
N THR A 3 -18.54 14.42 10.44
CA THR A 3 -18.05 15.10 11.63
C THR A 3 -17.93 14.05 12.76
N PRO A 4 -16.73 13.75 13.28
CA PRO A 4 -16.57 12.72 14.32
C PRO A 4 -17.36 13.12 15.57
N ASP A 5 -17.97 12.12 16.23
CA ASP A 5 -18.76 12.29 17.46
C ASP A 5 -17.97 13.13 18.47
N LEU A 6 -18.63 14.11 19.10
CA LEU A 6 -18.03 14.99 20.10
C LEU A 6 -17.39 14.18 21.24
N ARG A 7 -17.94 13.01 21.58
CA ARG A 7 -17.38 12.12 22.61
C ARG A 7 -15.99 11.61 22.25
N ASN A 8 -15.74 11.32 20.97
CA ASN A 8 -14.46 10.80 20.49
C ASN A 8 -13.37 11.89 20.45
N ARG A 9 -13.77 13.17 20.31
CA ARG A 9 -12.84 14.31 20.27
C ARG A 9 -12.23 14.62 21.63
N LEU A 10 -12.93 14.28 22.71
CA LEU A 10 -12.52 14.59 24.08
C LEU A 10 -11.28 13.79 24.51
N GLU A 11 -11.06 12.60 23.93
CA GLU A 11 -9.94 11.75 24.33
C GLU A 11 -8.59 12.33 23.89
N VAL A 12 -8.48 12.86 22.66
CA VAL A 12 -7.25 13.50 22.18
C VAL A 12 -6.95 14.80 22.94
N ASP A 13 -7.99 15.57 23.28
CA ASP A 13 -7.86 16.79 24.08
C ASP A 13 -7.33 16.48 25.48
N THR A 14 -7.84 15.42 26.11
CA THR A 14 -7.37 14.94 27.42
C THR A 14 -5.88 14.60 27.38
N PHE A 15 -5.41 13.98 26.28
CA PHE A 15 -3.98 13.72 26.09
C PHE A 15 -3.18 15.01 25.94
N ALA A 16 -3.62 15.96 25.12
CA ALA A 16 -2.96 17.26 24.98
C ALA A 16 -2.85 18.00 26.32
N GLU A 17 -3.92 18.04 27.12
CA GLU A 17 -3.93 18.63 28.45
C GLU A 17 -2.94 17.94 29.39
N SER A 18 -2.94 16.60 29.42
CA SER A 18 -2.04 15.80 30.27
C SER A 18 -0.55 16.01 29.94
N LEU A 19 -0.25 16.32 28.67
CA LEU A 19 1.10 16.55 28.18
C LEU A 19 1.50 18.04 28.22
N GLY A 20 0.56 18.93 28.53
CA GLY A 20 0.77 20.38 28.54
C GLY A 20 1.02 20.95 27.14
N ILE A 21 0.33 20.41 26.13
CA ILE A 21 0.51 20.76 24.71
C ILE A 21 -0.73 21.51 24.21
N ASP A 22 -0.52 22.38 23.23
CA ASP A 22 -1.62 23.03 22.52
C ASP A 22 -2.55 22.00 21.85
N ILE A 23 -3.81 22.00 22.26
CA ILE A 23 -4.84 21.05 21.82
C ILE A 23 -5.02 21.11 20.30
N GLU A 24 -5.07 22.31 19.73
CA GLU A 24 -5.34 22.49 18.32
C GLU A 24 -4.13 22.05 17.47
N ALA A 25 -2.91 22.32 17.93
CA ALA A 25 -1.68 21.83 17.31
C ALA A 25 -1.59 20.29 17.30
N LEU A 26 -2.00 19.63 18.40
CA LEU A 26 -2.03 18.17 18.45
C LEU A 26 -3.07 17.61 17.47
N ARG A 27 -4.28 18.19 17.44
CA ARG A 27 -5.34 17.80 16.49
C ARG A 27 -4.93 17.95 15.04
N ILE A 28 -4.30 19.06 14.68
CA ILE A 28 -3.78 19.27 13.32
C ILE A 28 -2.75 18.18 12.97
N SER A 29 -1.85 17.87 13.91
CA SER A 29 -0.84 16.82 13.74
C SER A 29 -1.49 15.44 13.54
N VAL A 30 -2.48 15.08 14.36
CA VAL A 30 -3.23 13.82 14.27
C VAL A 30 -4.00 13.71 12.96
N ARG A 31 -4.72 14.76 12.56
CA ARG A 31 -5.46 14.79 11.28
C ARG A 31 -4.53 14.69 10.08
N SER A 32 -3.39 15.39 10.12
CA SER A 32 -2.36 15.29 9.09
C SER A 32 -1.81 13.86 8.99
N ALA A 33 -1.50 13.24 10.13
CA ALA A 33 -1.06 11.84 10.20
C ALA A 33 -2.12 10.88 9.62
N GLY A 34 -3.38 11.06 9.99
CA GLY A 34 -4.50 10.27 9.48
C GLY A 34 -4.68 10.38 7.96
N LEU A 35 -4.64 11.61 7.42
CA LEU A 35 -4.73 11.85 5.98
C LEU A 35 -3.56 11.21 5.21
N GLN A 36 -2.34 11.33 5.74
CA GLN A 36 -1.17 10.72 5.12
C GLN A 36 -1.22 9.19 5.18
N ALA A 37 -1.75 8.61 6.25
CA ALA A 37 -1.95 7.16 6.38
C ALA A 37 -2.96 6.65 5.34
N ALA A 38 -4.11 7.32 5.21
CA ALA A 38 -5.12 6.99 4.20
C ALA A 38 -4.57 7.08 2.77
N ASN A 39 -3.83 8.15 2.46
CA ASN A 39 -3.18 8.32 1.16
C ASN A 39 -2.16 7.22 0.86
N ALA A 40 -1.42 6.75 1.86
CA ALA A 40 -0.47 5.65 1.69
C ALA A 40 -1.18 4.33 1.33
N VAL A 41 -2.32 4.05 1.95
CA VAL A 41 -3.14 2.86 1.65
C VAL A 41 -3.74 2.95 0.25
N GLU A 42 -4.27 4.10 -0.16
CA GLU A 42 -4.84 4.29 -1.50
C GLU A 42 -3.79 4.17 -2.62
N ARG A 43 -2.58 4.70 -2.39
CA ARG A 43 -1.44 4.48 -3.30
C ARG A 43 -1.13 3.00 -3.43
N ARG A 44 -1.05 2.28 -2.30
CA ARG A 44 -0.82 0.83 -2.27
C ARG A 44 -1.90 0.04 -3.02
N LYS A 45 -3.18 0.39 -2.88
CA LYS A 45 -4.28 -0.23 -3.63
C LYS A 45 -4.11 -0.03 -5.14
N THR A 46 -3.78 1.20 -5.52
CA THR A 46 -3.52 1.57 -6.92
C THR A 46 -2.36 0.76 -7.48
N ASP A 47 -1.27 0.66 -6.73
CA ASP A 47 -0.09 -0.10 -7.13
C ASP A 47 -0.35 -1.60 -7.22
N ARG A 48 -1.11 -2.19 -6.27
CA ARG A 48 -1.57 -3.59 -6.35
C ARG A 48 -2.39 -3.86 -7.59
N ARG A 49 -3.32 -2.96 -7.93
CA ARG A 49 -4.17 -3.08 -9.12
C ARG A 49 -3.33 -3.00 -10.39
N ARG A 50 -2.44 -2.01 -10.48
CA ARG A 50 -1.48 -1.89 -11.60
C ARG A 50 -0.63 -3.14 -11.73
N ALA A 51 -0.09 -3.68 -10.64
CA ALA A 51 0.71 -4.91 -10.66
C ALA A 51 -0.10 -6.13 -11.15
N LYS A 52 -1.37 -6.26 -10.76
CA LYS A 52 -2.26 -7.33 -11.22
C LYS A 52 -2.56 -7.20 -12.71
N ASP A 53 -2.91 -6.01 -13.16
CA ASP A 53 -3.23 -5.72 -14.57
C ASP A 53 -2.00 -5.94 -15.46
N SER A 54 -0.83 -5.44 -15.06
CA SER A 54 0.44 -5.69 -15.73
C SER A 54 0.77 -7.18 -15.79
N ARG A 55 0.60 -7.93 -14.69
CA ARG A 55 0.83 -9.40 -14.70
C ARG A 55 -0.07 -10.13 -15.67
N GLN A 56 -1.32 -9.68 -15.83
CA GLN A 56 -2.26 -10.26 -16.79
C GLN A 56 -1.84 -9.97 -18.23
N VAL A 57 -1.40 -8.75 -18.53
CA VAL A 57 -0.84 -8.38 -19.83
C VAL A 57 0.39 -9.22 -20.15
N PHE A 58 1.33 -9.35 -19.22
CA PHE A 58 2.54 -10.16 -19.41
C PHE A 58 2.21 -11.64 -19.64
N LYS A 59 1.33 -12.24 -18.85
CA LYS A 59 0.91 -13.64 -19.04
C LYS A 59 0.28 -13.90 -20.41
N LYS A 60 -0.45 -12.94 -20.97
CA LYS A 60 -1.18 -13.11 -22.23
C LYS A 60 -0.30 -12.83 -23.45
N HIS A 61 0.50 -11.77 -23.42
CA HIS A 61 1.16 -11.24 -24.61
C HIS A 61 2.62 -11.69 -24.74
N LEU A 62 3.35 -11.89 -23.63
CA LEU A 62 4.76 -12.28 -23.68
C LEU A 62 4.97 -13.68 -24.29
N PRO A 63 4.22 -14.74 -23.89
CA PRO A 63 4.40 -16.06 -24.50
C PRO A 63 4.02 -16.10 -25.98
N ARG A 64 2.99 -15.33 -26.38
CA ARG A 64 2.55 -15.25 -27.78
C ARG A 64 3.60 -14.56 -28.65
N GLY A 65 4.15 -13.44 -28.19
CA GLY A 65 5.23 -12.75 -28.91
C GLY A 65 6.48 -13.61 -29.05
N LEU A 66 6.89 -14.31 -27.98
CA LEU A 66 8.02 -15.25 -28.02
C LEU A 66 7.78 -16.41 -28.99
N HIS A 67 6.57 -16.94 -29.02
CA HIS A 67 6.21 -18.03 -29.94
C HIS A 67 6.21 -17.59 -31.41
N GLU A 68 5.61 -16.43 -31.71
CA GLU A 68 5.61 -15.86 -33.06
C GLU A 68 7.04 -15.56 -33.54
N LEU A 69 7.91 -15.04 -32.66
CA LEU A 69 9.31 -14.81 -32.96
C LEU A 69 10.09 -16.11 -33.23
N GLN A 70 9.86 -17.16 -32.42
CA GLN A 70 10.47 -18.47 -32.63
C GLN A 70 10.06 -19.10 -33.98
N ILE A 71 8.80 -18.94 -34.39
CA ILE A 71 8.34 -19.42 -35.71
C ILE A 71 9.10 -18.69 -36.82
N ILE A 72 9.16 -17.36 -36.76
CA ILE A 72 9.84 -16.54 -37.78
C ILE A 72 11.32 -16.91 -37.90
N GLN A 73 12.01 -17.05 -36.75
CA GLN A 73 13.43 -17.42 -36.71
C GLN A 73 13.69 -18.84 -37.22
N ARG A 74 12.86 -19.82 -36.82
CA ARG A 74 13.03 -21.23 -37.25
C ARG A 74 12.74 -21.43 -38.73
N ALA A 75 11.75 -20.73 -39.25
CA ALA A 75 11.34 -20.88 -40.64
C ALA A 75 12.14 -20.00 -41.62
N ASN A 76 13.13 -19.23 -41.12
CA ASN A 76 14.05 -18.39 -41.90
C ASN A 76 13.32 -17.53 -42.95
N LEU A 77 12.18 -16.96 -42.53
CA LEU A 77 11.18 -16.32 -43.41
C LEU A 77 11.59 -14.90 -43.85
N SER A 78 12.88 -14.57 -43.84
CA SER A 78 13.41 -13.21 -44.08
C SER A 78 13.06 -12.61 -45.45
N ARG A 79 12.56 -13.44 -46.38
CA ARG A 79 12.13 -13.02 -47.73
C ARG A 79 10.62 -12.93 -47.91
N ILE A 80 9.83 -13.22 -46.87
CA ILE A 80 8.37 -13.20 -46.94
C ILE A 80 7.86 -11.87 -46.40
N THR A 81 6.68 -11.44 -46.86
CA THR A 81 6.00 -10.25 -46.36
C THR A 81 4.76 -10.66 -45.56
N VAL A 82 4.48 -9.93 -44.48
CA VAL A 82 3.31 -10.19 -43.61
C VAL A 82 2.34 -9.03 -43.74
N THR A 83 1.06 -9.36 -43.86
CA THR A 83 -0.02 -8.37 -43.93
C THR A 83 -0.62 -8.18 -42.54
N LYS A 84 -0.56 -6.96 -42.01
CA LYS A 84 -1.23 -6.60 -40.75
C LYS A 84 -2.74 -6.50 -40.99
N ALA A 85 -3.55 -6.63 -39.94
CA ALA A 85 -5.03 -6.55 -40.01
C ALA A 85 -5.60 -5.25 -40.64
N GLY A 86 -4.78 -4.22 -40.86
CA GLY A 86 -5.13 -3.00 -41.59
C GLY A 86 -4.64 -2.93 -43.04
N GLY A 87 -4.25 -4.06 -43.65
CA GLY A 87 -3.85 -4.15 -45.07
C GLY A 87 -2.42 -3.71 -45.39
N GLN A 88 -1.67 -3.18 -44.41
CA GLN A 88 -0.27 -2.84 -44.62
C GLN A 88 0.61 -4.09 -44.66
N VAL A 89 1.42 -4.18 -45.71
CA VAL A 89 2.36 -5.27 -45.98
C VAL A 89 3.75 -4.83 -45.55
N TYR A 90 4.38 -5.59 -44.67
CA TYR A 90 5.74 -5.32 -44.20
C TYR A 90 6.65 -6.52 -44.46
N PRO A 91 7.94 -6.31 -44.74
CA PRO A 91 8.93 -7.40 -44.71
C PRO A 91 8.89 -8.11 -43.35
N VAL A 92 8.94 -9.45 -43.36
CA VAL A 92 8.98 -10.26 -42.12
C VAL A 92 10.12 -9.84 -41.20
N ASP A 93 11.25 -9.39 -41.74
CA ASP A 93 12.40 -8.89 -40.96
C ASP A 93 12.08 -7.62 -40.15
N GLU A 94 11.24 -6.74 -40.70
CA GLU A 94 10.78 -5.54 -39.98
C GLU A 94 9.75 -5.90 -38.90
N ALA A 95 8.87 -6.85 -39.20
CA ALA A 95 7.92 -7.39 -38.24
C ALA A 95 8.64 -8.11 -37.07
N SER A 96 9.66 -8.92 -37.36
CA SER A 96 10.49 -9.59 -36.35
C SER A 96 11.18 -8.57 -35.44
N ARG A 97 11.81 -7.53 -36.01
CA ARG A 97 12.43 -6.45 -35.23
C ARG A 97 11.43 -5.64 -34.42
N ALA A 98 10.19 -5.48 -34.89
CA ALA A 98 9.13 -4.83 -34.13
C ALA A 98 8.67 -5.71 -32.94
N ILE A 99 8.55 -7.03 -33.14
CA ILE A 99 8.23 -7.99 -32.08
C ILE A 99 9.35 -8.05 -31.05
N ASP A 100 10.62 -8.13 -31.48
CA ASP A 100 11.80 -8.10 -30.58
C ASP A 100 11.83 -6.84 -29.71
N ARG A 101 11.61 -5.67 -30.32
CA ARG A 101 11.53 -4.40 -29.56
C ARG A 101 10.37 -4.40 -28.57
N CYS A 102 9.21 -4.92 -28.98
CA CYS A 102 8.06 -5.03 -28.09
C CYS A 102 8.32 -5.98 -26.90
N ILE A 103 8.97 -7.12 -27.14
CA ILE A 103 9.38 -8.07 -26.10
C ILE A 103 10.42 -7.42 -25.17
N ALA A 104 11.42 -6.72 -25.71
CA ALA A 104 12.44 -6.03 -24.92
C ALA A 104 11.83 -4.94 -24.02
N GLU A 105 10.91 -4.14 -24.54
CA GLU A 105 10.17 -3.14 -23.75
C GLU A 105 9.28 -3.81 -22.69
N LEU A 106 8.60 -4.92 -23.02
CA LEU A 106 7.82 -5.68 -22.05
C LEU A 106 8.71 -6.23 -20.93
N LEU A 107 9.88 -6.80 -21.24
CA LEU A 107 10.83 -7.31 -20.25
C LEU A 107 11.44 -6.19 -19.39
N LYS A 108 11.71 -5.02 -19.99
CA LYS A 108 12.16 -3.82 -19.27
C LYS A 108 11.09 -3.27 -18.34
N VAL A 109 9.84 -3.20 -18.79
CA VAL A 109 8.71 -2.83 -17.92
C VAL A 109 8.52 -3.89 -16.83
N GLN A 110 8.74 -5.18 -17.12
CA GLN A 110 8.68 -6.24 -16.11
C GLN A 110 9.80 -6.12 -15.06
N SER A 111 11.01 -5.68 -15.43
CA SER A 111 12.12 -5.50 -14.48
C SER A 111 12.05 -4.19 -13.71
N GLN A 112 11.45 -3.14 -14.29
CA GLN A 112 11.19 -1.86 -13.61
C GLN A 112 9.93 -1.91 -12.75
N CYS A 113 8.94 -2.71 -13.16
CA CYS A 113 7.88 -3.19 -12.30
C CYS A 113 8.45 -4.36 -11.49
N ASP A 114 9.49 -4.09 -10.70
CA ASP A 114 9.68 -4.81 -9.44
C ASP A 114 8.29 -4.85 -8.83
N PHE A 115 7.63 -6.02 -8.89
CA PHE A 115 6.37 -6.25 -8.23
C PHE A 115 6.62 -5.77 -6.82
N ILE A 116 6.15 -4.56 -6.50
CA ILE A 116 6.54 -3.88 -5.27
C ILE A 116 6.32 -4.96 -4.24
N ARG A 117 7.43 -5.49 -3.69
CA ARG A 117 7.36 -6.51 -2.65
C ARG A 117 6.86 -5.69 -1.51
N LEU A 118 5.54 -5.55 -1.44
CA LEU A 118 4.88 -4.67 -0.52
C LEU A 118 5.39 -5.16 0.82
N PRO A 119 6.21 -4.34 1.50
CA PRO A 119 6.76 -4.77 2.76
C PRO A 119 5.54 -5.06 3.65
N CYS A 120 5.68 -6.13 4.42
CA CYS A 120 4.72 -6.65 5.38
C CYS A 120 3.32 -7.07 4.83
N GLY A 121 3.12 -8.39 4.80
CA GLY A 121 2.02 -9.09 5.49
C GLY A 121 0.63 -9.00 4.90
N GLY A 122 -0.02 -10.16 4.74
CA GLY A 122 -1.44 -10.30 4.37
C GLY A 122 -2.40 -9.82 5.45
N GLY A 123 -2.41 -8.51 5.68
CA GLY A 123 -3.45 -7.81 6.44
C GLY A 123 -4.45 -7.15 5.50
N THR A 124 -5.65 -6.92 6.01
CA THR A 124 -6.70 -6.14 5.35
C THR A 124 -6.20 -4.71 5.07
N ASP A 125 -6.87 -3.95 4.18
CA ASP A 125 -6.53 -2.53 3.97
C ASP A 125 -6.62 -1.71 5.28
N PHE A 126 -7.44 -2.20 6.20
CA PHE A 126 -7.61 -1.70 7.54
C PHE A 126 -6.37 -1.89 8.42
N ASP A 127 -5.74 -3.06 8.37
CA ASP A 127 -4.47 -3.32 9.06
C ASP A 127 -3.35 -2.42 8.52
N GLN A 128 -3.36 -2.16 7.22
CA GLN A 128 -2.39 -1.27 6.58
C GLN A 128 -2.61 0.19 6.97
N LEU A 129 -3.88 0.61 7.08
CA LEU A 129 -4.23 1.93 7.60
C LEU A 129 -3.75 2.10 9.03
N PHE A 130 -3.97 1.08 9.88
CA PHE A 130 -3.47 1.06 11.25
C PHE A 130 -1.95 1.18 11.33
N ILE A 131 -1.21 0.35 10.60
CA ILE A 131 0.26 0.41 10.59
C ILE A 131 0.75 1.79 10.13
N ALA A 132 0.17 2.30 9.05
CA ALA A 132 0.54 3.61 8.51
C ALA A 132 0.22 4.75 9.48
N LEU A 133 -0.86 4.65 10.25
CA LEU A 133 -1.19 5.61 11.30
C LEU A 133 -0.17 5.54 12.44
N VAL A 134 0.12 4.34 12.96
CA VAL A 134 1.08 4.15 14.06
C VAL A 134 2.44 4.75 13.70
N ASP A 135 2.93 4.51 12.48
CA ASP A 135 4.21 5.04 11.99
C ASP A 135 4.30 6.57 12.04
N ARG A 136 3.17 7.24 11.91
CA ARG A 136 3.08 8.69 11.86
C ARG A 136 2.78 9.30 13.22
N LEU A 137 2.02 8.59 14.04
CA LEU A 137 1.73 8.99 15.42
C LEU A 137 2.92 8.76 16.34
N GLN A 138 3.80 7.80 16.06
CA GLN A 138 4.94 7.50 16.90
C GLN A 138 5.93 8.69 17.04
N PRO A 139 6.35 9.38 15.96
CA PRO A 139 7.18 10.58 16.09
C PRO A 139 6.48 11.74 16.80
N ILE A 140 5.17 11.89 16.61
CA ILE A 140 4.37 12.90 17.32
C ILE A 140 4.42 12.59 18.83
N TRP A 141 4.13 11.35 19.19
CA TRP A 141 4.18 10.88 20.58
C TRP A 141 5.57 11.02 21.20
N GLU A 142 6.63 10.64 20.50
CA GLU A 142 8.01 10.72 20.99
C GLU A 142 8.50 12.17 21.17
N ARG A 143 8.02 13.11 20.34
CA ARG A 143 8.31 14.54 20.48
C ARG A 143 7.64 15.13 21.72
N ASP A 144 6.40 14.72 21.95
CA ASP A 144 5.43 15.40 22.82
C ASP A 144 5.36 14.77 24.23
N ALA A 145 5.56 13.45 24.33
CA ALA A 145 5.70 12.75 25.59
C ALA A 145 7.15 12.88 26.09
N ARG A 146 7.38 13.75 27.10
CA ARG A 146 8.70 13.94 27.72
C ARG A 146 9.34 12.60 28.10
N ALA A 147 10.63 12.46 27.82
CA ALA A 147 11.41 11.25 28.09
C ALA A 147 11.31 10.82 29.57
N GLY A 148 10.77 9.61 29.78
CA GLY A 148 10.68 8.94 31.08
C GLY A 148 9.44 8.07 31.19
N GLU A 149 9.62 6.74 31.17
CA GLU A 149 8.68 5.65 31.51
C GLU A 149 7.15 5.87 31.35
N VAL A 150 6.68 6.64 30.36
CA VAL A 150 5.25 6.65 29.99
C VAL A 150 5.00 5.44 29.09
N ARG A 151 4.66 4.37 29.81
CA ARG A 151 4.44 2.97 29.42
C ARG A 151 3.59 2.86 28.16
N ARG A 152 3.90 1.87 27.32
CA ARG A 152 3.18 1.46 26.09
C ARG A 152 1.65 1.48 26.17
N ALA A 153 1.08 1.26 27.35
CA ALA A 153 -0.35 1.38 27.59
C ALA A 153 -0.87 2.77 27.22
N THR A 154 -0.12 3.83 27.55
CA THR A 154 -0.47 5.21 27.24
C THR A 154 -0.41 5.50 25.74
N PHE A 155 0.59 4.95 25.03
CA PHE A 155 0.68 5.09 23.57
C PHE A 155 -0.41 4.29 22.83
N ALA A 156 -0.73 3.08 23.31
CA ALA A 156 -1.84 2.30 22.76
C ALA A 156 -3.17 3.04 22.92
N SER A 157 -3.44 3.60 24.11
CA SER A 157 -4.61 4.44 24.36
C SER A 157 -4.63 5.71 23.51
N PHE A 158 -3.47 6.35 23.31
CA PHE A 158 -3.36 7.50 22.40
C PHE A 158 -3.72 7.14 20.96
N ILE A 159 -3.23 6.01 20.44
CA ILE A 159 -3.61 5.54 19.11
C ILE A 159 -5.12 5.29 19.02
N CYS A 160 -5.74 4.70 20.05
CA CYS A 160 -7.18 4.47 20.08
C CYS A 160 -7.97 5.79 20.04
N ALA A 161 -7.55 6.78 20.83
CA ALA A 161 -8.14 8.11 20.84
C ALA A 161 -8.03 8.78 19.46
N CYS A 162 -6.83 8.76 18.85
CA CYS A 162 -6.64 9.29 17.51
C CYS A 162 -7.48 8.56 16.46
N TRP A 163 -7.59 7.22 16.56
CA TRP A 163 -8.38 6.42 15.64
C TRP A 163 -9.86 6.83 15.64
N ARG A 164 -10.43 6.97 16.86
CA ARG A 164 -11.81 7.41 17.06
C ARG A 164 -12.02 8.87 16.65
N ASP A 165 -11.06 9.76 16.94
CA ASP A 165 -11.11 11.18 16.53
C ASP A 165 -11.08 11.33 15.00
N LEU A 166 -10.35 10.47 14.30
CA LEU A 166 -10.36 10.41 12.83
C LEU A 166 -11.67 9.88 12.24
N GLY A 167 -12.58 9.39 13.09
CA GLY A 167 -13.89 8.86 12.69
C GLY A 167 -13.79 7.53 11.93
N TRP A 168 -12.72 6.76 12.17
CA TRP A 168 -12.56 5.44 11.59
C TRP A 168 -13.32 4.39 12.40
N PRO A 169 -13.82 3.32 11.76
CA PRO A 169 -14.67 2.35 12.44
C PRO A 169 -13.88 1.56 13.50
N ASP A 170 -14.55 1.08 14.53
CA ASP A 170 -13.93 0.28 15.61
C ASP A 170 -14.06 -1.24 15.35
N ASP A 171 -14.51 -1.62 14.15
CA ASP A 171 -14.74 -3.01 13.76
C ASP A 171 -13.43 -3.69 13.36
N PHE A 172 -12.67 -4.16 14.35
CA PHE A 172 -11.49 -4.98 14.10
C PHE A 172 -11.85 -6.46 14.09
N ARG A 173 -11.02 -7.24 13.38
CA ARG A 173 -11.06 -8.69 13.41
C ARG A 173 -9.70 -9.24 13.81
N ASP A 174 -9.72 -10.36 14.52
CA ASP A 174 -8.53 -11.13 14.86
C ASP A 174 -8.04 -11.98 13.67
N LYS A 175 -6.97 -12.77 13.89
CA LYS A 175 -6.41 -13.65 12.85
C LYS A 175 -7.36 -14.80 12.45
N GLN A 176 -8.33 -15.11 13.29
CA GLN A 176 -9.35 -16.13 13.12
C GLN A 176 -10.65 -15.57 12.51
N GLY A 177 -10.70 -14.24 12.25
CA GLY A 177 -11.85 -13.54 11.68
C GLY A 177 -12.93 -13.16 12.69
N GLN A 178 -12.71 -13.39 13.99
CA GLN A 178 -13.63 -13.03 15.07
C GLN A 178 -13.58 -11.52 15.36
N PRO A 179 -14.70 -10.92 15.77
CA PRO A 179 -14.74 -9.51 16.15
C PRO A 179 -13.80 -9.26 17.33
N MET A 180 -13.07 -8.15 17.26
CA MET A 180 -12.08 -7.71 18.24
C MET A 180 -12.28 -6.22 18.49
N GLY A 181 -12.18 -5.79 19.75
CA GLY A 181 -12.24 -4.36 20.09
C GLY A 181 -11.00 -3.61 19.61
N LEU A 182 -11.15 -2.30 19.35
CA LEU A 182 -10.05 -1.42 18.92
C LEU A 182 -8.84 -1.51 19.86
N GLU A 183 -9.05 -1.46 21.18
CA GLU A 183 -7.95 -1.50 22.14
C GLU A 183 -7.17 -2.82 22.06
N ASP A 184 -7.85 -3.96 22.11
CA ASP A 184 -7.22 -5.29 21.95
C ASP A 184 -6.50 -5.41 20.60
N ALA A 185 -7.10 -4.86 19.56
CA ALA A 185 -6.54 -4.80 18.22
C ALA A 185 -5.24 -3.98 18.17
N VAL A 186 -5.20 -2.83 18.84
CA VAL A 186 -4.02 -1.96 18.94
C VAL A 186 -2.93 -2.67 19.75
N TYR A 187 -3.25 -3.18 20.95
CA TYR A 187 -2.29 -3.89 21.80
C TYR A 187 -1.68 -5.11 21.11
N SER A 188 -2.49 -5.92 20.44
CA SER A 188 -2.04 -7.12 19.72
C SER A 188 -1.09 -6.77 18.56
N ARG A 189 -1.38 -5.69 17.82
CA ARG A 189 -0.58 -5.26 16.68
C ARG A 189 0.73 -4.58 17.12
N LEU A 190 0.70 -3.76 18.16
CA LEU A 190 1.91 -3.14 18.73
C LEU A 190 2.87 -4.18 19.33
N SER A 191 2.35 -5.20 20.01
CA SER A 191 3.17 -6.28 20.59
C SER A 191 3.78 -7.19 19.52
N SER A 192 3.04 -7.48 18.44
CA SER A 192 3.54 -8.26 17.29
C SER A 192 4.68 -7.57 16.56
N ARG A 193 4.66 -6.25 16.47
CA ARG A 193 5.67 -5.46 15.77
C ARG A 193 7.04 -5.53 16.45
N GLN A 194 7.06 -5.55 17.78
CA GLN A 194 8.31 -5.56 18.55
C GLN A 194 9.09 -6.87 18.38
N LYS A 195 8.38 -8.00 18.26
CA LYS A 195 8.99 -9.32 18.01
C LYS A 195 9.73 -9.40 16.67
N ASN A 196 9.42 -8.50 15.72
CA ASN A 196 10.03 -8.46 14.41
C ASN A 196 11.14 -7.39 14.30
N SER A 197 11.43 -6.65 15.37
CA SER A 197 12.45 -5.59 15.41
C SER A 197 13.66 -5.94 16.29
N THR A 198 13.66 -7.13 16.89
CA THR A 198 14.78 -7.79 17.56
C THR A 198 15.31 -8.91 16.70
#